data_AF-A0A413PXJ0-F1
#
_entry.id   AF-A0A413PXJ0-F1
#
_cell.length_a   1.000
_cell.length_b   1.000
_cell.length_c   1.000
_cell.angle_alpha   90.00
_cell.angle_beta   90.00
_cell.angle_gamma   90.00
#
_symmetry.space_group_name_H-M   'P 1'
#
loop_
_entity.id
_entity.type
_entity.pdbx_description
1 polymer ?
#
loop_
_entity_poly.entity_id
_entity_poly.type
_entity_poly.pdbx_seq_one_letter_code
_entity_poly.pdbx_strand_id
1 'polypeptide(L)'
;MSKYIPGNQKHLSLEDRIYIENELNKGETFKNIARFLCKDPTTISKEVRAHRLSDWYHKGTFYNAHNFCIHRFHCRKTNVCGKIILCDVKCTSCPTCNQTCKDFVKEQCKRLDKAPYVCNGCTKKINHCTIAQKYRYDARFA
;
A
#
# COMPACT_ATOMS: atom_id res chain seq x y z
N MET A 1 14.78 -24.56 1.51
CA MET A 1 16.01 -23.77 1.29
C MET A 1 16.71 -24.32 0.05
N SER A 2 16.98 -23.51 -0.98
CA SER A 2 17.78 -23.98 -2.12
C SER A 2 19.22 -24.19 -1.63
N LYS A 3 19.75 -25.40 -1.78
CA LYS A 3 21.09 -25.84 -1.33
C LYS A 3 22.28 -25.05 -1.93
N TYR A 4 22.03 -23.98 -2.68
CA TYR A 4 22.97 -23.36 -3.61
C TYR A 4 23.40 -21.93 -3.26
N ILE A 5 22.85 -21.31 -2.22
CA ILE A 5 23.27 -19.97 -1.78
C ILE A 5 23.80 -20.11 -0.35
N PRO A 6 25.13 -20.09 -0.13
CA PRO A 6 25.69 -20.03 1.21
C PRO A 6 25.23 -18.70 1.83
N GLY A 7 24.28 -18.80 2.77
CA GLY A 7 23.73 -17.62 3.43
C GLY A 7 24.82 -16.96 4.25
N ASN A 8 25.09 -15.67 3.99
CA ASN A 8 25.95 -14.90 4.88
C ASN A 8 25.09 -14.50 6.11
N GLN A 9 25.50 -14.91 7.32
CA GLN A 9 24.76 -14.65 8.56
C GLN A 9 24.87 -13.20 9.05
N LYS A 10 25.40 -12.28 8.23
CA LYS A 10 25.55 -10.88 8.60
C LYS A 10 24.21 -10.15 8.49
N HIS A 11 24.06 -9.07 9.24
CA HIS A 11 22.94 -8.14 9.06
C HIS A 11 23.01 -7.45 7.70
N LEU A 12 21.86 -6.98 7.20
CA LEU A 12 21.82 -6.14 5.99
C LEU A 12 22.52 -4.82 6.27
N SER A 13 23.45 -4.45 5.39
CA SER A 13 24.08 -3.14 5.40
C SER A 13 23.12 -2.07 4.86
N LEU A 14 23.48 -0.79 4.97
CA LEU A 14 22.73 0.29 4.31
C LEU A 14 22.77 0.13 2.79
N GLU A 15 23.89 -0.28 2.23
CA GLU A 15 24.05 -0.54 0.79
C GLU A 15 23.11 -1.66 0.32
N ASP A 16 22.99 -2.74 1.11
CA ASP A 16 22.05 -3.83 0.82
C ASP A 16 20.60 -3.31 0.81
N ARG A 17 20.24 -2.44 1.76
CA ARG A 17 18.89 -1.84 1.82
C ARG A 17 18.63 -0.90 0.66
N ILE A 18 19.61 -0.10 0.26
CA ILE A 18 19.53 0.76 -0.94
C ILE A 18 19.32 -0.09 -2.19
N TYR A 19 20.04 -1.22 -2.29
CA TYR A 19 19.83 -2.18 -3.37
C TYR A 19 18.40 -2.75 -3.37
N ILE A 20 17.90 -3.19 -2.21
CA ILE A 20 16.51 -3.67 -2.05
C ILE A 20 15.53 -2.59 -2.52
N GLU A 21 15.67 -1.35 -2.09
CA GLU A 21 14.78 -0.25 -2.49
C GLU A 21 14.77 -0.04 -4.02
N ASN A 22 15.95 -0.01 -4.64
CA ASN A 22 16.09 0.19 -6.08
C ASN A 22 15.43 -0.94 -6.89
N GLU A 23 15.64 -2.19 -6.50
CA GLU A 23 15.05 -3.33 -7.18
C GLU A 23 13.53 -3.42 -6.95
N LEU A 24 13.06 -3.07 -5.74
CA LEU A 24 11.62 -2.93 -5.49
C LEU A 24 10.99 -1.84 -6.36
N ASN A 25 11.68 -0.72 -6.58
CA ASN A 25 11.23 0.36 -7.45
C ASN A 25 11.13 -0.08 -8.92
N LYS A 26 11.99 -1.02 -9.35
CA LYS A 26 11.91 -1.66 -10.68
C LYS A 26 10.83 -2.75 -10.76
N GLY A 27 10.24 -3.14 -9.64
CA GLY A 27 9.24 -4.21 -9.57
C GLY A 27 9.83 -5.62 -9.52
N GLU A 28 11.09 -5.76 -9.13
CA GLU A 28 11.80 -7.03 -9.04
C GLU A 28 11.25 -7.93 -7.92
N THR A 29 11.43 -9.24 -8.08
CA THR A 29 10.96 -10.24 -7.10
C THR A 29 11.93 -10.39 -5.94
N PHE A 30 11.42 -10.69 -4.74
CA PHE A 30 12.26 -11.01 -3.57
C PHE A 30 13.23 -12.15 -3.83
N LYS A 31 12.87 -13.12 -4.68
CA LYS A 31 13.74 -14.23 -5.05
C LYS A 31 15.01 -13.74 -5.75
N ASN A 32 14.87 -12.82 -6.70
CA ASN A 32 16.01 -12.29 -7.46
C ASN A 32 16.86 -11.33 -6.62
N ILE A 33 16.21 -10.46 -5.84
CA ILE A 33 16.90 -9.56 -4.90
C ILE A 33 17.73 -10.37 -3.89
N ALA A 34 17.12 -11.39 -3.29
CA ALA A 34 17.79 -12.25 -2.31
C ALA A 34 18.95 -13.03 -2.93
N ARG A 35 18.80 -13.47 -4.19
CA ARG A 35 19.89 -14.15 -4.92
C ARG A 35 21.10 -13.25 -5.10
N PHE A 36 20.90 -11.98 -5.43
CA PHE A 36 21.99 -11.02 -5.59
C PHE A 36 22.72 -10.74 -4.27
N LEU A 37 21.97 -10.58 -3.17
CA LEU A 37 22.53 -10.30 -1.84
C LEU A 37 23.05 -11.55 -1.10
N CYS A 38 22.95 -12.73 -1.71
CA CYS A 38 23.23 -14.02 -1.05
C CYS A 38 22.47 -14.18 0.28
N LYS A 39 21.18 -13.81 0.28
CA LYS A 39 20.25 -13.92 1.41
C LYS A 39 19.12 -14.88 1.11
N ASP A 40 18.39 -15.29 2.14
CA ASP A 40 17.14 -16.00 1.96
C ASP A 40 16.01 -15.00 1.56
N PRO A 41 15.11 -15.34 0.63
CA PRO A 41 13.98 -14.47 0.27
C PRO A 41 13.11 -14.07 1.45
N THR A 42 13.04 -14.90 2.50
CA THR A 42 12.33 -14.56 3.74
C THR A 42 13.03 -13.45 4.52
N THR A 43 14.36 -13.30 4.42
CA THR A 43 15.09 -12.17 5.01
C THR A 43 14.63 -10.87 4.36
N ILE A 44 14.60 -10.82 3.02
CA ILE A 44 14.11 -9.64 2.29
C ILE A 44 12.62 -9.37 2.61
N SER A 45 11.81 -10.43 2.67
CA SER A 45 10.40 -10.29 3.05
C SER A 45 10.20 -9.75 4.46
N LYS A 46 11.02 -10.16 5.44
CA LYS A 46 10.94 -9.67 6.82
C LYS A 46 11.37 -8.22 6.91
N GLU A 47 12.50 -7.88 6.28
CA GLU A 47 13.03 -6.53 6.15
C GLU A 47 11.97 -5.56 5.63
N VAL A 48 11.41 -5.86 4.45
CA VAL A 48 10.44 -4.99 3.79
C VAL A 48 9.15 -4.83 4.60
N ARG A 49 8.68 -5.89 5.30
CA ARG A 49 7.49 -5.76 6.15
C ARG A 49 7.75 -4.97 7.43
N ALA A 50 8.91 -5.14 8.04
CA ALA A 50 9.28 -4.47 9.28
C ALA A 50 9.51 -2.97 9.07
N HIS A 51 10.11 -2.60 7.93
CA HIS A 51 10.57 -1.23 7.69
C HIS A 51 9.83 -0.48 6.58
N ARG A 52 8.68 -0.99 6.12
CA ARG A 52 7.82 -0.20 5.23
C ARG A 52 7.19 0.97 5.99
N LEU A 53 7.28 2.14 5.40
CA LEU A 53 6.62 3.36 5.86
C LEU A 53 5.16 3.34 5.44
N SER A 54 4.26 3.56 6.38
CA SER A 54 2.85 3.80 6.08
C SER A 54 2.66 5.24 5.61
N ASP A 55 2.11 5.40 4.41
CA ASP A 55 1.67 6.69 3.90
C ASP A 55 0.14 6.66 3.79
N TRP A 56 -0.52 7.49 4.61
CA TRP A 56 -1.97 7.64 4.64
C TRP A 56 -2.44 8.84 3.79
N TYR A 57 -1.51 9.53 3.12
CA TYR A 57 -1.75 10.86 2.57
C TYR A 57 -2.29 10.79 1.12
N HIS A 58 -3.42 11.47 0.90
CA HIS A 58 -3.92 11.79 -0.44
C HIS A 58 -3.21 13.04 -0.98
N LYS A 59 -2.03 12.89 -1.62
CA LYS A 59 -1.29 14.01 -2.28
C LYS A 59 -1.88 14.28 -3.66
N GLY A 60 -3.18 14.57 -3.75
CA GLY A 60 -3.85 14.75 -5.05
C GLY A 60 -5.15 15.54 -5.00
N THR A 61 -5.62 15.94 -6.17
CA THR A 61 -6.82 16.74 -6.46
C THR A 61 -8.14 15.95 -6.34
N PHE A 62 -8.16 14.90 -5.51
CA PHE A 62 -9.33 14.03 -5.40
C PHE A 62 -10.46 14.72 -4.62
N TYR A 63 -11.55 15.02 -5.33
CA TYR A 63 -12.83 15.37 -4.71
C TYR A 63 -13.26 14.21 -3.80
N ASN A 64 -13.50 14.52 -2.52
CA ASN A 64 -13.80 13.59 -1.43
C ASN A 64 -12.65 12.64 -1.01
N ALA A 65 -11.48 13.23 -0.70
CA ALA A 65 -10.34 12.55 -0.08
C ALA A 65 -10.64 11.85 1.27
N HIS A 66 -11.85 11.99 1.80
CA HIS A 66 -12.27 11.40 3.06
C HIS A 66 -13.16 10.16 2.88
N ASN A 67 -13.64 9.85 1.68
CA ASN A 67 -14.43 8.64 1.44
C ASN A 67 -13.54 7.51 0.91
N PHE A 68 -13.42 6.42 1.66
CA PHE A 68 -12.59 5.26 1.32
C PHE A 68 -13.40 4.08 0.82
N CYS A 69 -14.67 4.27 0.45
CA CYS A 69 -15.50 3.19 -0.04
C CYS A 69 -15.08 2.75 -1.46
N ILE A 70 -15.15 1.45 -1.77
CA ILE A 70 -14.96 0.94 -3.15
C ILE A 70 -16.00 1.51 -4.12
N HIS A 71 -17.19 1.86 -3.62
CA HIS A 71 -18.30 2.37 -4.43
C HIS A 71 -18.30 3.90 -4.57
N ARG A 72 -17.30 4.60 -4.01
CA ARG A 72 -17.31 6.07 -3.88
C ARG A 72 -17.39 6.84 -5.21
N PHE A 73 -17.06 6.21 -6.34
CA PHE A 73 -17.11 6.85 -7.65
C PHE A 73 -18.48 6.76 -8.34
N HIS A 74 -19.32 5.79 -7.94
CA HIS A 74 -20.55 5.45 -8.68
C HIS A 74 -21.78 5.29 -7.80
N CYS A 75 -21.65 5.30 -6.47
CA CYS A 75 -22.76 5.13 -5.55
C CYS A 75 -23.78 6.27 -5.66
N ARG A 76 -25.03 5.95 -6.01
CA ARG A 76 -26.12 6.94 -6.16
C ARG A 76 -26.98 7.10 -4.89
N LYS A 77 -26.72 6.32 -3.85
CA LYS A 77 -27.47 6.40 -2.58
C LYS A 77 -27.35 7.80 -1.97
N THR A 78 -28.45 8.35 -1.49
CA THR A 78 -28.49 9.56 -0.66
C THR A 78 -28.89 9.16 0.76
N ASN A 79 -28.85 10.11 1.69
CA ASN A 79 -29.23 9.92 3.08
C ASN A 79 -28.53 8.75 3.80
N VAL A 80 -27.31 8.43 3.39
CA VAL A 80 -26.52 7.33 4.01
C VAL A 80 -26.16 7.60 5.47
N CYS A 81 -26.22 8.87 5.90
CA CYS A 81 -26.03 9.27 7.29
C CYS A 81 -27.23 8.94 8.20
N GLY A 82 -28.38 8.51 7.64
CA GLY A 82 -29.53 8.04 8.39
C GLY A 82 -30.19 9.12 9.26
N LYS A 83 -30.07 10.40 8.89
CA LYS A 83 -30.68 11.50 9.64
C LYS A 83 -32.20 11.49 9.48
N ILE A 84 -32.90 11.95 10.52
CA ILE A 84 -34.36 12.11 10.54
C ILE A 84 -34.80 13.10 9.44
N ILE A 85 -34.06 14.20 9.30
CA ILE A 85 -34.17 15.09 8.15
C ILE A 85 -33.40 14.46 6.99
N LEU A 86 -34.09 14.20 5.88
CA LEU A 86 -33.53 13.63 4.66
C LEU A 86 -32.32 14.43 4.20
N CYS A 87 -31.17 13.75 4.12
CA CYS A 87 -29.95 14.31 3.59
C CYS A 87 -29.80 13.98 2.10
N ASP A 88 -29.89 15.00 1.23
CA ASP A 88 -29.77 14.82 -0.23
C ASP A 88 -28.33 14.68 -0.73
N VAL A 89 -27.35 14.69 0.18
CA VAL A 89 -25.95 14.47 -0.16
C VAL A 89 -25.75 13.03 -0.64
N LYS A 90 -25.26 12.89 -1.86
CA LYS A 90 -24.89 11.58 -2.43
C LYS A 90 -23.78 10.95 -1.59
N CYS A 91 -23.85 9.63 -1.44
CA CYS A 91 -22.85 8.82 -0.76
C CYS A 91 -21.44 9.07 -1.31
N THR A 92 -21.30 9.26 -2.62
CA THR A 92 -20.04 9.64 -3.29
C THR A 92 -19.38 10.89 -2.73
N SER A 93 -20.16 11.83 -2.19
CA SER A 93 -19.72 13.15 -1.70
C SER A 93 -19.97 13.32 -0.19
N CYS A 94 -20.48 12.29 0.49
CA CYS A 94 -20.77 12.34 1.91
C CYS A 94 -19.46 12.30 2.71
N PRO A 95 -19.18 13.31 3.57
CA PRO A 95 -17.93 13.39 4.34
C PRO A 95 -17.83 12.32 5.43
N THR A 96 -18.97 11.85 5.94
CA THR A 96 -19.06 10.84 7.01
C THR A 96 -19.40 9.45 6.48
N CYS A 97 -19.29 9.22 5.16
CA CYS A 97 -19.63 7.95 4.51
C CYS A 97 -18.95 6.76 5.20
N ASN A 98 -17.65 6.88 5.52
CA ASN A 98 -16.88 5.79 6.14
C ASN A 98 -17.41 5.32 7.49
N GLN A 99 -18.10 6.19 8.23
CA GLN A 99 -18.61 5.91 9.57
C GLN A 99 -20.10 5.55 9.56
N THR A 100 -20.86 6.16 8.63
CA THR A 100 -22.33 6.14 8.70
C THR A 100 -22.98 5.24 7.65
N CYS A 101 -22.31 4.98 6.52
CA CYS A 101 -22.87 4.14 5.47
C CYS A 101 -22.84 2.67 5.89
N LYS A 102 -24.02 2.04 5.98
CA LYS A 102 -24.16 0.61 6.32
C LYS A 102 -23.53 -0.32 5.27
N ASP A 103 -23.52 0.10 4.01
CA ASP A 103 -22.91 -0.63 2.89
C ASP A 103 -21.46 -0.21 2.64
N PHE A 104 -20.81 0.42 3.63
CA PHE A 104 -19.43 0.84 3.49
C PHE A 104 -18.52 -0.37 3.34
N VAL A 105 -17.78 -0.41 2.23
CA VAL A 105 -16.71 -1.39 2.01
C VAL A 105 -15.42 -0.63 1.75
N LYS A 106 -14.48 -0.72 2.68
CA LYS A 106 -13.19 -0.03 2.59
C LYS A 106 -12.39 -0.54 1.39
N GLU A 107 -11.92 0.38 0.55
CA GLU A 107 -11.02 0.06 -0.55
C GLU A 107 -9.63 -0.31 -0.02
N GLN A 108 -9.14 -1.47 -0.45
CA GLN A 108 -7.81 -1.99 -0.11
C GLN A 108 -7.10 -2.48 -1.37
N CYS A 109 -5.77 -2.27 -1.41
CA CYS A 109 -4.95 -2.73 -2.51
C CYS A 109 -4.60 -4.21 -2.34
N LYS A 110 -5.12 -5.08 -3.22
CA LYS A 110 -4.78 -6.52 -3.23
C LYS A 110 -3.29 -6.81 -3.41
N ARG A 111 -2.51 -5.86 -3.96
CA ARG A 111 -1.04 -5.99 -4.09
C ARG A 111 -0.37 -6.00 -2.73
N LEU A 112 -0.94 -5.33 -1.71
CA LEU A 112 -0.35 -5.27 -0.38
C LEU A 112 -0.50 -6.60 0.38
N ASP A 113 -1.40 -7.48 -0.06
CA ASP A 113 -1.59 -8.82 0.52
C ASP A 113 -0.56 -9.83 -0.02
N LYS A 114 0.20 -9.46 -1.07
CA LYS A 114 1.21 -10.30 -1.73
C LYS A 114 2.56 -9.60 -1.75
N ALA A 115 3.65 -10.36 -1.86
CA ALA A 115 4.97 -9.78 -2.05
C ALA A 115 4.95 -8.84 -3.28
N PRO A 116 5.52 -7.62 -3.19
CA PRO A 116 6.43 -7.15 -2.14
C PRO A 116 5.78 -6.42 -0.94
N TYR A 117 4.45 -6.42 -0.79
CA TYR A 117 3.71 -5.73 0.30
C TYR A 117 3.89 -4.20 0.34
N VAL A 118 4.43 -3.61 -0.73
CA VAL A 118 4.71 -2.18 -0.84
C VAL A 118 4.31 -1.66 -2.22
N CYS A 119 4.15 -0.35 -2.30
CA CYS A 119 3.79 0.41 -3.49
C CYS A 119 4.99 0.71 -4.40
N ASN A 120 6.22 0.40 -3.98
CA ASN A 120 7.39 0.44 -4.86
C ASN A 120 7.13 -0.42 -6.11
N GLY A 121 7.46 0.13 -7.29
CA GLY A 121 7.23 -0.53 -8.58
C GLY A 121 5.77 -0.61 -9.03
N CYS A 122 4.83 0.12 -8.41
CA CYS A 122 3.48 0.26 -8.95
C CYS A 122 3.49 1.02 -10.30
N THR A 123 2.69 0.54 -11.27
CA THR A 123 2.56 1.18 -12.59
C THR A 123 1.92 2.57 -12.49
N LYS A 124 0.96 2.74 -11.59
CA LYS A 124 0.39 4.05 -11.27
C LYS A 124 1.30 4.76 -10.28
N LYS A 125 1.67 6.01 -10.61
CA LYS A 125 2.35 6.91 -9.67
C LYS A 125 1.53 7.06 -8.38
N ILE A 126 2.22 7.18 -7.25
CA ILE A 126 1.61 7.14 -5.91
C ILE A 126 0.54 8.23 -5.68
N ASN A 127 0.71 9.40 -6.29
CA ASN A 127 -0.23 10.52 -6.23
C ASN A 127 -1.50 10.31 -7.09
N HIS A 128 -1.46 9.40 -8.06
CA HIS A 128 -2.64 9.00 -8.85
C HIS A 128 -3.33 7.74 -8.30
N CYS A 129 -2.73 7.08 -7.30
CA CYS A 129 -3.35 5.96 -6.61
C CYS A 129 -4.43 6.47 -5.65
N THR A 130 -5.66 6.02 -5.88
CA THR A 130 -6.87 6.43 -5.14
C THR A 130 -7.00 5.76 -3.78
N ILE A 131 -6.22 4.70 -3.53
CA ILE A 131 -6.26 3.90 -2.31
C ILE A 131 -5.60 4.69 -1.19
N ALA A 132 -6.28 4.83 -0.05
CA ALA A 132 -5.80 5.64 1.06
C ALA A 132 -4.53 5.07 1.71
N GLN A 133 -4.54 3.77 2.00
CA GLN A 133 -3.45 3.10 2.70
C GLN A 133 -2.37 2.68 1.70
N LYS A 134 -1.21 3.32 1.79
CA LYS A 134 -0.05 3.05 0.94
C LYS A 134 1.12 2.66 1.83
N TYR A 135 2.02 1.85 1.29
CA TYR A 135 3.24 1.46 1.97
C TYR A 135 4.43 1.68 1.05
N ARG A 136 5.47 2.35 1.53
CA ARG A 136 6.72 2.53 0.77
C ARG A 136 7.88 1.95 1.57
N TYR A 137 8.75 1.21 0.91
CA TYR A 137 10.06 0.89 1.47
C TYR A 137 11.05 2.00 1.08
N ASP A 138 11.76 2.55 2.07
CA ASP A 138 12.83 3.55 1.91
C ASP A 138 14.02 3.08 2.75
N ALA A 139 15.16 2.86 2.10
CA ALA A 139 16.32 2.25 2.74
C ALA A 139 16.87 3.08 3.91
N ARG A 140 16.65 4.39 3.91
CA ARG A 140 17.16 5.30 4.96
C ARG A 140 16.36 5.24 6.25
N PHE A 141 15.14 4.69 6.20
CA PHE A 141 14.26 4.53 7.36
C PHE A 141 14.12 3.06 7.78
N ALA A 142 14.98 2.19 7.23
CA ALA A 142 14.98 0.74 7.43
C ALA A 142 16.22 0.23 8.17
#